data_AF-A0A6G6WAV7-F1
#
_entry.id   AF-A0A6G6WAV7-F1
#
_cell.length_a   1.000
_cell.length_b   1.000
_cell.length_c   1.000
_cell.angle_alpha   90.00
_cell.angle_beta   90.00
_cell.angle_gamma   90.00
#
_symmetry.space_group_name_H-M   'P 1'
#
loop_
_entity.id
_entity.type
_entity.pdbx_description
1 polymer ?
#
loop_
_entity_poly.entity_id
_entity_poly.type
_entity_poly.pdbx_seq_one_letter_code
_entity_poly.pdbx_strand_id
1 'polypeptide(L)'
;MPGPHRGPSDDALTNAAISAAMAEDRLYGDSPATGYKDGNTAIVHSDGVLRWADGSPYDPPFDYSATWDSWRGAIADLKSPWEDRPAAGDFYDQVQALRKAAELLRPGPVTQGEDTSTQVQAGGKLHEAINTIMGDLAGMDSNTIRTFRAGYADRLETINAGQFGLTYVLGQCVAAESEVWARAGADYLAILGQGTQAFLGARDYQTYGGGGGGDMSTELTVAGAILSGIGIFATGGLSTVVGIGSLGVGLLKDFAPKGSAKKPKIGGGSANAVLKSLQKALDDLRDEIAEQEQAIAKCLNKNLGVLHHKADQFDLKSPGMFKQKQPHPVSIKVDQGRMRFCGTKTCVRVAKGFKQAAAGVQSAAGAGPWTRPAYFGASTGPYPAFADLLAGVEYAAANTAYEITTAGHLLAASADYYDEAENSAEKALKKIHKLLDHYEDGYPVKPDYDRPPPTRGGRMAVHAE
;
A
#
# COMPACT_ATOMS: atom_id res chain seq x y z
N MET A 1 12.56 22.32 15.33
CA MET A 1 11.34 22.17 16.16
C MET A 1 10.75 23.55 16.41
N PRO A 2 9.68 23.92 15.70
CA PRO A 2 8.74 24.94 16.18
C PRO A 2 7.76 24.26 17.17
N GLY A 3 7.49 24.92 18.30
CA GLY A 3 6.63 24.37 19.36
C GLY A 3 5.16 24.23 18.96
N PRO A 4 4.32 23.62 19.82
CA PRO A 4 2.89 23.49 19.57
C PRO A 4 2.29 24.89 19.48
N HIS A 5 1.79 25.25 18.31
CA HIS A 5 0.93 26.41 18.14
C HIS A 5 -0.31 26.19 19.02
N ARG A 6 -0.31 26.80 20.22
CA ARG A 6 -1.52 27.00 21.01
C ARG A 6 -2.47 27.81 20.13
N GLY A 7 -3.57 27.19 19.71
CA GLY A 7 -4.70 27.89 19.12
C GLY A 7 -5.29 28.92 20.10
N PRO A 8 -6.30 29.70 19.69
CA PRO A 8 -7.02 30.58 20.62
C PRO A 8 -7.38 29.77 21.86
N SER A 9 -7.02 30.30 23.04
CA SER A 9 -7.08 29.60 24.35
C SER A 9 -8.28 28.68 24.45
N ASP A 10 -8.12 27.46 24.97
CA ASP A 10 -9.18 26.45 25.08
C ASP A 10 -10.51 26.97 25.68
N ASP A 11 -10.45 28.08 26.42
CA ASP A 11 -11.60 28.75 27.00
C ASP A 11 -12.38 29.69 26.06
N ALA A 12 -11.91 30.02 24.85
CA ALA A 12 -12.53 31.05 24.02
C ALA A 12 -13.95 30.67 23.56
N LEU A 13 -14.13 29.43 23.08
CA LEU A 13 -15.44 28.90 22.70
C LEU A 13 -16.38 28.80 23.91
N THR A 14 -15.85 28.28 25.03
CA THR A 14 -16.60 28.11 26.27
C THR A 14 -17.06 29.45 26.83
N ASN A 15 -16.18 30.45 26.88
CA ASN A 15 -16.49 31.81 27.34
C ASN A 15 -17.49 32.50 26.41
N ALA A 16 -17.37 32.30 25.09
CA ALA A 16 -18.36 32.82 24.15
C ALA A 16 -19.73 32.19 24.36
N ALA A 17 -19.81 30.88 24.56
CA ALA A 17 -21.06 30.17 24.82
C ALA A 17 -21.73 30.64 26.13
N ILE A 18 -20.97 30.75 27.21
CA ILE A 18 -21.50 31.27 28.49
C ILE A 18 -21.95 32.73 28.33
N SER A 19 -21.18 33.56 27.65
CA SER A 19 -21.55 34.97 27.41
C SER A 19 -22.85 35.09 26.60
N ALA A 20 -23.05 34.23 25.60
CA ALA A 20 -24.29 34.19 24.81
C ALA A 20 -25.49 33.72 25.64
N ALA A 21 -25.32 32.68 26.45
CA ALA A 21 -26.37 32.20 27.34
C ALA A 21 -26.79 33.26 28.37
N MET A 22 -25.84 34.02 28.91
CA MET A 22 -26.13 35.12 29.82
C MET A 22 -26.91 36.27 29.16
N ALA A 23 -26.69 36.51 27.86
CA ALA A 23 -27.46 37.49 27.10
C ALA A 23 -28.92 37.07 26.93
N GLU A 24 -29.19 35.77 26.74
CA GLU A 24 -30.55 35.23 26.67
C GLU A 24 -31.32 35.27 27.99
N ASP A 25 -30.65 34.94 29.09
CA ASP A 25 -31.26 34.93 30.43
C ASP A 25 -31.58 36.36 30.95
N ARG A 26 -31.44 37.37 30.08
CA ARG A 26 -31.71 38.80 30.33
C ARG A 26 -31.04 39.34 31.58
N LEU A 27 -29.77 38.98 31.76
CA LEU A 27 -28.88 39.80 32.57
C LEU A 27 -28.69 41.20 31.96
N TYR A 28 -28.95 41.40 30.65
CA TYR A 28 -28.59 42.63 29.93
C TYR A 28 -29.74 43.58 29.56
N GLY A 29 -30.96 43.42 30.09
CA GLY A 29 -32.06 44.33 29.70
C GLY A 29 -33.22 44.43 30.68
N ASP A 30 -33.49 45.67 31.10
CA ASP A 30 -34.70 46.22 31.72
C ASP A 30 -34.96 45.99 33.23
N SER A 31 -34.06 46.48 34.09
CA SER A 31 -34.54 47.15 35.31
C SER A 31 -33.52 48.15 35.89
N PRO A 32 -33.88 49.44 36.03
CA PRO A 32 -33.10 50.42 36.80
C PRO A 32 -32.91 50.04 38.29
N ALA A 33 -33.54 48.97 38.76
CA ALA A 33 -33.48 48.53 40.15
C ALA A 33 -32.29 47.61 40.49
N THR A 34 -31.57 47.05 39.50
CA THR A 34 -30.53 46.01 39.72
C THR A 34 -29.08 46.50 39.60
N GLY A 35 -28.83 47.82 39.49
CA GLY A 35 -27.45 48.36 39.58
C GLY A 35 -26.57 48.13 38.34
N TYR A 36 -27.15 47.88 37.17
CA TYR A 36 -26.42 47.80 35.90
C TYR A 36 -25.89 49.18 35.46
N LYS A 37 -24.65 49.23 34.96
CA LYS A 37 -24.11 50.40 34.24
C LYS A 37 -24.71 50.43 32.84
N ASP A 38 -25.48 51.46 32.52
CA ASP A 38 -25.97 51.71 31.15
C ASP A 38 -24.82 51.60 30.14
N GLY A 39 -24.95 50.69 29.18
CA GLY A 39 -24.03 50.55 28.03
C GLY A 39 -22.82 49.65 28.22
N ASN A 40 -22.64 48.95 29.36
CA ASN A 40 -21.51 48.02 29.55
C ASN A 40 -21.96 46.54 29.55
N THR A 41 -21.40 45.73 28.65
CA THR A 41 -21.53 44.26 28.67
C THR A 41 -20.62 43.66 29.75
N ALA A 42 -21.07 42.65 30.49
CA ALA A 42 -20.22 41.83 31.35
C ALA A 42 -19.76 40.58 30.56
N ILE A 43 -18.55 40.12 30.84
CA ILE A 43 -17.85 39.09 30.10
C ILE A 43 -17.25 38.12 31.11
N VAL A 44 -17.35 36.82 30.81
CA VAL A 44 -16.63 35.79 31.56
C VAL A 44 -15.18 35.78 31.09
N HIS A 45 -14.25 36.08 32.00
CA HIS A 45 -12.82 35.99 31.72
C HIS A 45 -12.31 34.54 31.89
N SER A 46 -11.10 34.28 31.39
CA SER A 46 -10.45 32.95 31.45
C SER A 46 -10.23 32.41 32.87
N ASP A 47 -10.30 33.26 33.89
CA ASP A 47 -10.24 32.88 35.31
C ASP A 47 -11.62 32.51 35.90
N GLY A 48 -12.67 32.50 35.07
CA GLY A 48 -14.04 32.23 35.49
C GLY A 48 -14.71 33.40 36.21
N VAL A 49 -14.04 34.55 36.33
CA VAL A 49 -14.58 35.74 37.00
C VAL A 49 -15.37 36.59 36.01
N LEU A 50 -16.58 36.97 36.41
CA LEU A 50 -17.37 37.95 35.69
C LEU A 50 -16.79 39.35 35.89
N ARG A 51 -16.60 40.06 34.78
CA ARG A 51 -16.17 41.45 34.80
C ARG A 51 -16.95 42.25 33.79
N TRP A 52 -17.14 43.53 34.06
CA TRP A 52 -17.61 44.47 33.05
C TRP A 52 -16.57 44.62 31.92
N ALA A 53 -16.99 45.13 30.76
CA ALA A 53 -16.10 45.41 29.63
C ALA A 53 -14.92 46.34 29.98
N ASP A 54 -15.04 47.15 31.05
CA ASP A 54 -13.97 47.99 31.59
C ASP A 54 -12.98 47.23 32.51
N GLY A 55 -13.17 45.92 32.68
CA GLY A 55 -12.34 45.03 33.49
C GLY A 55 -12.67 45.03 34.98
N SER A 56 -13.65 45.81 35.44
CA SER A 56 -14.04 45.82 36.86
C SER A 56 -14.86 44.56 37.22
N PRO A 57 -14.67 43.98 38.43
CA PRO A 57 -15.41 42.79 38.86
C PRO A 57 -16.93 43.05 38.86
N TYR A 58 -17.69 42.06 38.41
CA TYR A 58 -19.14 42.06 38.46
C TYR A 58 -19.62 40.93 39.40
N ASP A 59 -20.42 41.30 40.41
CA ASP A 59 -21.07 40.36 41.32
C ASP A 59 -22.54 40.21 40.89
N PRO A 60 -22.93 39.09 40.26
CA PRO A 60 -24.28 38.92 39.75
C PRO A 60 -25.31 38.80 40.89
N PRO A 61 -26.54 39.28 40.71
CA PRO A 61 -27.59 39.24 41.74
C PRO A 61 -28.10 37.82 42.07
N PHE A 62 -27.70 36.81 41.30
CA PHE A 62 -28.04 35.40 41.50
C PHE A 62 -26.81 34.51 41.29
N ASP A 63 -26.80 33.33 41.91
CA ASP A 63 -25.78 32.31 41.67
C ASP A 63 -26.07 31.56 40.36
N TYR A 64 -25.23 31.77 39.35
CA TYR A 64 -25.31 31.14 38.03
C TYR A 64 -24.30 30.00 37.84
N SER A 65 -23.60 29.58 38.90
CA SER A 65 -22.54 28.57 38.83
C SER A 65 -22.98 27.27 38.16
N ALA A 66 -24.15 26.74 38.53
CA ALA A 66 -24.71 25.52 37.94
C ALA A 66 -24.99 25.65 36.44
N THR A 67 -25.51 26.80 35.99
CA THR A 67 -25.75 27.07 34.57
C THR A 67 -24.42 27.14 33.81
N TRP A 68 -23.41 27.80 34.38
CA TRP A 68 -22.07 27.87 33.76
C TRP A 68 -21.41 26.51 33.67
N ASP A 69 -21.50 25.70 34.72
CA ASP A 69 -20.98 24.34 34.73
C ASP A 69 -21.67 23.46 33.69
N SER A 70 -22.99 23.65 33.49
CA SER A 70 -23.72 22.97 32.41
C SER A 70 -23.18 23.35 31.02
N TRP A 71 -22.89 24.63 30.77
CA TRP A 71 -22.33 25.07 29.48
C TRP A 71 -20.87 24.63 29.30
N ARG A 72 -20.06 24.68 30.36
CA ARG A 72 -18.70 24.12 30.37
C ARG A 72 -18.72 22.64 30.03
N GLY A 73 -19.59 21.87 30.68
CA GLY A 73 -19.78 20.45 30.42
C GLY A 73 -20.19 20.19 28.98
N ALA A 74 -21.22 20.88 28.47
CA ALA A 74 -21.69 20.70 27.11
C ALA A 74 -20.60 20.99 26.05
N ILE A 75 -19.81 22.05 26.22
CA ILE A 75 -18.71 22.36 25.31
C ILE A 75 -17.55 21.35 25.46
N ALA A 76 -17.24 20.92 26.68
CA ALA A 76 -16.23 19.89 26.92
C ALA A 76 -16.62 18.56 26.27
N ASP A 77 -17.89 18.15 26.37
CA ASP A 77 -18.40 16.92 25.74
C ASP A 77 -18.28 16.96 24.21
N LEU A 78 -18.46 18.13 23.58
CA LEU A 78 -18.25 18.30 22.14
C LEU A 78 -16.77 18.19 21.74
N LYS A 79 -15.85 18.59 22.62
CA LYS A 79 -14.41 18.58 22.35
C LYS A 79 -13.75 17.24 22.64
N SER A 80 -14.18 16.56 23.70
CA SER A 80 -13.53 15.37 24.25
C SER A 80 -13.21 14.30 23.19
N PRO A 81 -14.12 13.93 22.26
CA PRO A 81 -13.79 12.94 21.24
C PRO A 81 -12.64 13.34 20.32
N TRP A 82 -12.41 14.63 20.13
CA TRP A 82 -11.40 15.16 19.22
C TRP A 82 -10.02 15.25 19.85
N GLU A 83 -9.90 15.21 21.18
CA GLU A 83 -8.61 15.26 21.88
C GLU A 83 -7.77 14.02 21.62
N ASP A 84 -8.44 12.85 21.54
CA ASP A 84 -7.81 11.53 21.30
C ASP A 84 -7.88 11.10 19.82
N ARG A 85 -8.04 12.05 18.89
CA ARG A 85 -8.06 11.72 17.46
C ARG A 85 -6.65 11.34 16.96
N PRO A 86 -6.54 10.48 15.93
CA PRO A 86 -5.26 10.20 15.29
C PRO A 86 -4.58 11.47 14.76
N ALA A 87 -3.26 11.57 14.90
CA ALA A 87 -2.49 12.60 14.25
C ALA A 87 -1.98 12.11 12.89
N ALA A 88 -1.96 12.99 11.89
CA ALA A 88 -1.48 12.64 10.55
C ALA A 88 -0.05 12.08 10.55
N GLY A 89 0.80 12.55 11.48
CA GLY A 89 2.17 12.10 11.65
C GLY A 89 2.31 10.65 12.12
N ASP A 90 1.30 10.10 12.79
CA ASP A 90 1.35 8.76 13.39
C ASP A 90 1.41 7.65 12.32
N PHE A 91 0.97 7.95 11.10
CA PHE A 91 0.99 7.04 9.96
C PHE A 91 2.31 7.04 9.18
N TYR A 92 3.26 7.93 9.51
CA TYR A 92 4.47 8.14 8.72
C TYR A 92 5.27 6.86 8.51
N ASP A 93 5.49 6.08 9.58
CA ASP A 93 6.31 4.86 9.51
C ASP A 93 5.66 3.80 8.62
N GLN A 94 4.33 3.64 8.67
CA GLN A 94 3.59 2.72 7.81
C GLN A 94 3.68 3.13 6.33
N VAL A 95 3.55 4.44 6.05
CA VAL A 95 3.72 4.98 4.69
C VAL A 95 5.14 4.72 4.17
N GLN A 96 6.19 4.97 4.97
CA GLN A 96 7.57 4.74 4.54
C GLN A 96 7.88 3.25 4.34
N ALA A 97 7.37 2.37 5.20
CA ALA A 97 7.53 0.93 5.06
C ALA A 97 6.95 0.44 3.72
N LEU A 98 5.74 0.89 3.37
CA LEU A 98 5.09 0.52 2.11
C LEU A 98 5.77 1.14 0.89
N ARG A 99 6.30 2.38 0.98
CA ARG A 99 7.12 2.96 -0.10
C ARG A 99 8.36 2.12 -0.38
N LYS A 100 9.09 1.74 0.68
CA LYS A 100 10.29 0.90 0.56
C LYS A 100 9.98 -0.47 -0.03
N ALA A 101 8.87 -1.09 0.39
CA ALA A 101 8.43 -2.37 -0.17
C ALA A 101 8.04 -2.25 -1.66
N ALA A 102 7.30 -1.20 -2.02
CA ALA A 102 6.93 -0.94 -3.41
C ALA A 102 8.17 -0.65 -4.28
N GLU A 103 9.16 0.08 -3.78
CA GLU A 103 10.42 0.32 -4.52
C GLU A 103 11.17 -1.00 -4.80
N LEU A 104 11.19 -1.93 -3.84
CA LEU A 104 11.80 -3.25 -4.03
C LEU A 104 11.08 -4.07 -5.11
N LEU A 105 9.74 -3.98 -5.18
CA LEU A 105 8.89 -4.71 -6.14
C LEU A 105 8.75 -4.03 -7.50
N ARG A 106 9.31 -2.81 -7.69
CA ARG A 106 9.08 -2.01 -8.91
C ARG A 106 9.37 -2.81 -10.20
N PRO A 107 8.39 -2.98 -11.11
CA PRO A 107 8.48 -3.94 -12.22
C PRO A 107 9.34 -3.52 -13.41
N GLY A 108 10.21 -2.52 -13.27
CA GLY A 108 11.08 -2.05 -14.34
C GLY A 108 11.30 -0.55 -14.30
N PRO A 109 12.05 0.00 -15.26
CA PRO A 109 12.26 1.43 -15.32
C PRO A 109 10.98 2.16 -15.69
N VAL A 110 10.72 3.30 -15.03
CA VAL A 110 9.59 4.17 -15.37
C VAL A 110 10.10 5.39 -16.10
N THR A 111 9.49 5.65 -17.25
CA THR A 111 9.74 6.81 -18.08
C THR A 111 8.81 7.94 -17.62
N GLN A 112 9.36 9.02 -17.07
CA GLN A 112 8.61 10.24 -16.76
C GLN A 112 8.88 11.34 -17.79
N GLY A 113 7.81 11.93 -18.34
CA GLY A 113 7.84 13.16 -19.15
C GLY A 113 6.81 13.15 -20.29
N GLU A 114 6.01 14.21 -20.40
CA GLU A 114 5.19 14.50 -21.59
C GLU A 114 5.92 15.43 -22.58
N ASP A 115 7.07 16.01 -22.22
CA ASP A 115 7.88 16.86 -23.10
C ASP A 115 9.38 16.71 -22.80
N THR A 116 10.16 16.41 -23.85
CA THR A 116 11.65 16.45 -24.09
C THR A 116 12.67 16.16 -22.96
N SER A 117 12.24 15.92 -21.72
CA SER A 117 13.04 15.70 -20.52
C SER A 117 12.66 14.37 -19.89
N THR A 118 12.91 13.31 -20.64
CA THR A 118 12.63 11.93 -20.25
C THR A 118 13.52 11.53 -19.07
N GLN A 119 12.99 11.56 -17.85
CA GLN A 119 13.65 10.99 -16.68
C GLN A 119 13.33 9.48 -16.65
N VAL A 120 14.33 8.65 -16.95
CA VAL A 120 14.22 7.20 -16.81
C VAL A 120 14.68 6.83 -15.41
N GLN A 121 13.75 6.50 -14.52
CA GLN A 121 14.12 5.85 -13.27
C GLN A 121 14.41 4.38 -13.56
N ALA A 122 15.56 3.85 -13.14
CA ALA A 122 15.94 2.44 -13.34
C ALA A 122 14.97 1.46 -12.65
N GLY A 123 14.86 0.21 -13.13
CA GLY A 123 14.07 -0.82 -12.45
C GLY A 123 14.58 -1.14 -11.04
N GLY A 124 13.76 -1.82 -10.23
CA GLY A 124 14.21 -2.34 -8.93
C GLY A 124 15.25 -3.45 -9.13
N LYS A 125 16.16 -3.65 -8.16
CA LYS A 125 17.16 -4.74 -8.18
C LYS A 125 16.54 -6.14 -8.36
N LEU A 126 15.28 -6.30 -7.93
CA LEU A 126 14.51 -7.53 -8.11
C LEU A 126 14.16 -7.78 -9.60
N HIS A 127 13.74 -6.74 -10.32
CA HIS A 127 13.44 -6.85 -11.75
C HIS A 127 14.66 -7.28 -12.56
N GLU A 128 15.83 -6.67 -12.30
CA GLU A 128 17.10 -7.08 -12.94
C GLU A 128 17.45 -8.54 -12.63
N ALA A 129 17.22 -8.98 -11.38
CA ALA A 129 17.46 -10.35 -10.98
C ALA A 129 16.51 -11.34 -11.68
N ILE A 130 15.24 -10.97 -11.88
CA ILE A 130 14.25 -11.75 -12.66
C ILE A 130 14.71 -11.88 -14.11
N ASN A 131 15.10 -10.78 -14.76
CA ASN A 131 15.61 -10.81 -16.14
C ASN A 131 16.87 -11.65 -16.29
N THR A 132 17.71 -11.72 -15.24
CA THR A 132 18.90 -12.59 -15.26
C THR A 132 18.52 -14.06 -15.36
N ILE A 133 17.42 -14.53 -14.76
CA ILE A 133 16.97 -15.93 -14.90
C ILE A 133 16.71 -16.25 -16.39
N MET A 134 16.03 -15.34 -17.08
CA MET A 134 15.73 -15.49 -18.51
C MET A 134 17.00 -15.49 -19.36
N GLY A 135 17.98 -14.63 -19.03
CA GLY A 135 19.28 -14.58 -19.70
C GLY A 135 20.15 -15.82 -19.44
N ASP A 136 20.17 -16.32 -18.20
CA ASP A 136 20.93 -17.51 -17.79
C ASP A 136 20.46 -18.75 -18.56
N LEU A 137 19.15 -18.86 -18.82
CA LEU A 137 18.54 -20.00 -19.52
C LEU A 137 18.36 -19.76 -21.02
N ALA A 138 18.82 -18.62 -21.55
CA ALA A 138 18.67 -18.28 -22.95
C ALA A 138 19.45 -19.24 -23.87
N GLY A 139 18.79 -19.68 -24.94
CA GLY A 139 19.37 -20.57 -25.94
C GLY A 139 19.51 -22.03 -25.51
N MET A 140 19.04 -22.38 -24.31
CA MET A 140 18.93 -23.77 -23.87
C MET A 140 17.55 -24.34 -24.25
N ASP A 141 17.53 -25.62 -24.60
CA ASP A 141 16.32 -26.32 -24.98
C ASP A 141 16.34 -27.74 -24.41
N SER A 142 15.51 -27.94 -23.38
CA SER A 142 15.19 -29.25 -22.79
C SER A 142 13.83 -29.18 -22.10
N ASN A 143 13.19 -30.34 -21.89
CA ASN A 143 11.89 -30.39 -21.21
C ASN A 143 11.94 -29.74 -19.82
N THR A 144 12.98 -30.03 -19.04
CA THR A 144 13.21 -29.44 -17.71
C THR A 144 13.25 -27.92 -17.76
N ILE A 145 13.96 -27.36 -18.75
CA ILE A 145 14.11 -25.90 -18.91
C ILE A 145 12.79 -25.27 -19.36
N ARG A 146 12.07 -25.89 -20.30
CA ARG A 146 10.75 -25.42 -20.74
C ARG A 146 9.75 -25.43 -19.58
N THR A 147 9.72 -26.51 -18.79
CA THR A 147 8.85 -26.61 -17.60
C THR A 147 9.21 -25.60 -16.53
N PHE A 148 10.51 -25.40 -16.26
CA PHE A 148 10.97 -24.38 -15.31
C PHE A 148 10.58 -22.97 -15.77
N ARG A 149 10.78 -22.64 -17.05
CA ARG A 149 10.43 -21.33 -17.61
C ARG A 149 8.94 -21.07 -17.55
N ALA A 150 8.13 -21.95 -18.12
CA ALA A 150 6.68 -21.78 -18.17
C ALA A 150 6.03 -21.82 -16.77
N GLY A 151 6.54 -22.67 -15.88
CA GLY A 151 6.00 -22.83 -14.52
C GLY A 151 6.40 -21.72 -13.57
N TYR A 152 7.58 -21.11 -13.78
CA TYR A 152 8.16 -20.15 -12.84
C TYR A 152 8.68 -18.89 -13.53
N ALA A 153 9.76 -18.99 -14.32
CA ALA A 153 10.50 -17.80 -14.78
C ALA A 153 9.65 -16.80 -15.58
N ASP A 154 8.85 -17.30 -16.53
CA ASP A 154 8.01 -16.48 -17.41
C ASP A 154 6.86 -15.80 -16.65
N ARG A 155 6.49 -16.30 -15.46
CA ARG A 155 5.40 -15.76 -14.63
C ARG A 155 5.88 -14.72 -13.62
N LEU A 156 7.17 -14.70 -13.29
CA LEU A 156 7.74 -13.84 -12.24
C LEU A 156 7.52 -12.35 -12.50
N GLU A 157 7.57 -11.91 -13.76
CA GLU A 157 7.38 -10.51 -14.12
C GLU A 157 5.95 -10.04 -13.80
N THR A 158 4.95 -10.81 -14.25
CA THR A 158 3.54 -10.55 -13.95
C THR A 158 3.25 -10.58 -12.45
N ILE A 159 3.79 -11.58 -11.74
CA ILE A 159 3.62 -11.71 -10.29
C ILE A 159 4.25 -10.52 -9.55
N ASN A 160 5.47 -10.13 -9.93
CA ASN A 160 6.14 -8.98 -9.35
C ASN A 160 5.34 -7.69 -9.59
N ALA A 161 4.83 -7.48 -10.82
CA ALA A 161 3.99 -6.33 -11.15
C ALA A 161 2.66 -6.32 -10.35
N GLY A 162 2.04 -7.49 -10.15
CA GLY A 162 0.83 -7.63 -9.34
C GLY A 162 1.08 -7.30 -7.87
N GLN A 163 2.12 -7.88 -7.28
CA GLN A 163 2.51 -7.61 -5.89
C GLN A 163 2.91 -6.16 -5.67
N PHE A 164 3.61 -5.56 -6.63
CA PHE A 164 3.87 -4.12 -6.66
C PHE A 164 2.58 -3.31 -6.63
N GLY A 165 1.62 -3.62 -7.52
CA GLY A 165 0.35 -2.89 -7.62
C GLY A 165 -0.45 -2.92 -6.32
N LEU A 166 -0.56 -4.08 -5.68
CA LEU A 166 -1.24 -4.21 -4.38
C LEU A 166 -0.51 -3.46 -3.26
N THR A 167 0.83 -3.54 -3.22
CA THR A 167 1.65 -2.79 -2.24
C THR A 167 1.50 -1.28 -2.43
N TYR A 168 1.45 -0.82 -3.68
CA TYR A 168 1.24 0.58 -4.03
C TYR A 168 -0.15 1.07 -3.57
N VAL A 169 -1.20 0.28 -3.80
CA VAL A 169 -2.55 0.61 -3.31
C VAL A 169 -2.61 0.63 -1.78
N LEU A 170 -2.00 -0.34 -1.09
CA LEU A 170 -1.87 -0.31 0.37
C LEU A 170 -1.25 1.00 0.84
N GLY A 171 -0.15 1.42 0.20
CA GLY A 171 0.53 2.68 0.50
C GLY A 171 -0.33 3.91 0.29
N GLN A 172 -1.10 3.95 -0.81
CA GLN A 172 -2.07 5.02 -1.06
C GLN A 172 -3.17 5.07 -0.01
N CYS A 173 -3.70 3.93 0.43
CA CYS A 173 -4.74 3.86 1.44
C CYS A 173 -4.28 4.42 2.79
N VAL A 174 -3.07 4.07 3.25
CA VAL A 174 -2.52 4.61 4.50
C VAL A 174 -2.22 6.10 4.39
N ALA A 175 -1.67 6.55 3.25
CA ALA A 175 -1.41 7.97 3.01
C ALA A 175 -2.72 8.78 2.92
N ALA A 176 -3.78 8.20 2.38
CA ALA A 176 -5.12 8.80 2.38
C ALA A 176 -5.71 8.89 3.79
N GLU A 177 -5.60 7.84 4.61
CA GLU A 177 -6.02 7.87 6.01
C GLU A 177 -5.30 8.99 6.79
N SER A 178 -3.97 9.09 6.64
CA SER A 178 -3.18 10.17 7.25
C SER A 178 -3.71 11.57 6.85
N GLU A 179 -4.04 11.75 5.57
CA GLU A 179 -4.57 13.01 5.05
C GLU A 179 -6.00 13.29 5.51
N VAL A 180 -6.84 12.26 5.69
CA VAL A 180 -8.18 12.38 6.28
C VAL A 180 -8.08 13.01 7.66
N TRP A 181 -7.18 12.50 8.51
CA TRP A 181 -6.99 13.02 9.87
C TRP A 181 -6.32 14.40 9.90
N ALA A 182 -5.40 14.67 8.97
CA ALA A 182 -4.81 16.01 8.81
C ALA A 182 -5.88 17.07 8.55
N ARG A 183 -6.77 16.80 7.59
CA ARG A 183 -7.84 17.71 7.18
C ARG A 183 -8.96 17.78 8.20
N ALA A 184 -9.35 16.67 8.79
CA ALA A 184 -10.30 16.64 9.90
C ALA A 184 -9.85 17.51 11.06
N GLY A 185 -8.55 17.49 11.40
CA GLY A 185 -7.99 18.38 12.42
C GLY A 185 -8.10 19.88 12.05
N ALA A 186 -7.87 20.23 10.78
CA ALA A 186 -8.01 21.60 10.30
C ALA A 186 -9.48 22.07 10.26
N ASP A 187 -10.37 21.23 9.71
CA ASP A 187 -11.81 21.49 9.63
C ASP A 187 -12.42 21.62 11.03
N TYR A 188 -12.01 20.79 12.00
CA TYR A 188 -12.41 20.87 13.39
C TYR A 188 -12.08 22.24 14.01
N LEU A 189 -10.83 22.70 13.87
CA LEU A 189 -10.41 24.01 14.39
C LEU A 189 -11.18 25.15 13.72
N ALA A 190 -11.46 25.05 12.42
CA ALA A 190 -12.27 26.03 11.70
C ALA A 190 -13.72 26.07 12.23
N ILE A 191 -14.33 24.90 12.46
CA ILE A 191 -15.67 24.76 13.05
C ILE A 191 -15.72 25.38 14.45
N LEU A 192 -14.72 25.13 15.31
CA LEU A 192 -14.68 25.75 16.65
C LEU A 192 -14.53 27.28 16.57
N GLY A 193 -13.71 27.78 15.64
CA GLY A 193 -13.56 29.21 15.40
C GLY A 193 -14.89 29.86 14.97
N GLN A 194 -15.62 29.22 14.06
CA GLN A 194 -16.94 29.66 13.62
C GLN A 194 -17.99 29.57 14.73
N GLY A 195 -18.00 28.48 15.50
CA GLY A 195 -18.86 28.34 16.68
C GLY A 195 -18.64 29.48 17.67
N THR A 196 -17.38 29.83 17.93
CA THR A 196 -17.02 30.95 18.82
C THR A 196 -17.63 32.25 18.32
N GLN A 197 -17.46 32.56 17.03
CA GLN A 197 -18.04 33.76 16.43
C GLN A 197 -19.58 33.73 16.42
N ALA A 198 -20.20 32.55 16.24
CA ALA A 198 -21.64 32.40 16.20
C ALA A 198 -22.27 32.64 17.58
N PHE A 199 -21.61 32.18 18.66
CA PHE A 199 -22.02 32.49 20.02
C PHE A 199 -21.90 33.99 20.31
N LEU A 200 -20.80 34.64 19.90
CA LEU A 200 -20.65 36.09 20.05
C LEU A 200 -21.72 36.86 19.26
N GLY A 201 -22.06 36.40 18.05
CA GLY A 201 -23.17 36.94 17.27
C GLY A 201 -24.52 36.80 17.99
N ALA A 202 -24.85 35.60 18.48
CA ALA A 202 -26.07 35.37 19.25
C ALA A 202 -26.15 36.26 20.50
N ARG A 203 -25.04 36.43 21.23
CA ARG A 203 -24.93 37.37 22.34
C ARG A 203 -25.29 38.80 21.90
N ASP A 204 -24.67 39.28 20.83
CA ASP A 204 -24.84 40.66 20.35
C ASP A 204 -26.25 40.91 19.83
N TYR A 205 -26.87 39.91 19.16
CA TYR A 205 -28.27 39.96 18.74
C TYR A 205 -29.22 40.14 19.93
N GLN A 206 -29.04 39.33 20.98
CA GLN A 206 -29.85 39.41 22.21
C GLN A 206 -29.62 40.70 22.99
N THR A 207 -28.40 41.26 22.95
CA THR A 207 -28.03 42.46 23.72
C THR A 207 -28.43 43.76 23.03
N TYR A 208 -28.24 43.85 21.71
CA TYR A 208 -28.35 45.13 20.98
C TYR A 208 -29.51 45.19 19.98
N GLY A 209 -30.25 44.09 19.78
CA GLY A 209 -31.38 44.04 18.85
C GLY A 209 -31.02 44.25 17.36
N GLY A 210 -29.72 44.34 17.03
CA GLY A 210 -29.20 44.52 15.68
C GLY A 210 -28.81 43.20 15.00
N GLY A 211 -28.96 43.13 13.68
CA GLY A 211 -28.88 41.92 12.84
C GLY A 211 -27.53 41.18 12.77
N GLY A 212 -27.06 40.65 13.89
CA GLY A 212 -25.82 39.87 14.00
C GLY A 212 -26.09 38.40 14.30
N GLY A 213 -26.31 37.61 13.27
CA GLY A 213 -26.45 36.15 13.38
C GLY A 213 -26.28 35.51 12.01
N GLY A 214 -25.29 35.97 11.25
CA GLY A 214 -25.03 35.41 9.92
C GLY A 214 -24.60 33.95 10.07
N ASP A 215 -25.24 33.06 9.31
CA ASP A 215 -24.80 31.67 9.18
C ASP A 215 -23.36 31.69 8.66
N MET A 216 -22.40 31.29 9.50
CA MET A 216 -21.05 31.00 9.03
C MET A 216 -21.05 29.61 8.42
N SER A 217 -20.41 29.49 7.25
CA SER A 217 -20.21 28.18 6.62
C SER A 217 -18.84 28.12 5.97
N THR A 218 -18.23 26.95 6.03
CA THR A 218 -17.00 26.63 5.29
C THR A 218 -17.11 25.23 4.75
N GLU A 219 -16.53 25.04 3.58
CA GLU A 219 -16.47 23.76 2.91
C GLU A 219 -15.52 22.83 3.65
N LEU A 220 -16.00 21.64 4.01
CA LEU A 220 -15.19 20.65 4.70
C LEU A 220 -14.12 20.12 3.75
N THR A 221 -12.86 20.37 4.07
CA THR A 221 -11.73 20.02 3.20
C THR A 221 -11.44 18.52 3.20
N VAL A 222 -11.88 17.79 4.23
CA VAL A 222 -11.76 16.32 4.35
C VAL A 222 -12.37 15.57 3.16
N ALA A 223 -13.38 16.13 2.50
CA ALA A 223 -14.01 15.53 1.32
C ALA A 223 -13.02 15.29 0.14
N GLY A 224 -11.91 16.05 0.11
CA GLY A 224 -10.83 15.91 -0.87
C GLY A 224 -9.59 15.15 -0.37
N ALA A 225 -9.67 14.50 0.80
CA ALA A 225 -8.53 13.87 1.45
C ALA A 225 -7.94 12.72 0.62
N ILE A 226 -8.76 11.81 0.11
CA ILE A 226 -8.29 10.66 -0.68
C ILE A 226 -7.45 11.09 -1.89
N LEU A 227 -7.94 12.06 -2.68
CA LEU A 227 -7.24 12.53 -3.87
C LEU A 227 -5.89 13.16 -3.53
N SER A 228 -5.83 13.85 -2.38
CA SER A 228 -4.60 14.49 -1.91
C SER A 228 -3.61 13.47 -1.34
N GLY A 229 -4.08 12.50 -0.56
CA GLY A 229 -3.26 11.41 0.00
C GLY A 229 -2.63 10.51 -1.06
N ILE A 230 -3.34 10.28 -2.17
CA ILE A 230 -2.79 9.60 -3.36
C ILE A 230 -1.55 10.34 -3.88
N GLY A 231 -1.62 11.66 -3.98
CA GLY A 231 -0.49 12.50 -4.40
C GLY A 231 0.67 12.43 -3.42
N ILE A 232 0.39 12.44 -2.11
CA ILE A 232 1.41 12.31 -1.06
C ILE A 232 2.20 11.02 -1.23
N PHE A 233 1.54 9.87 -1.44
CA PHE A 233 2.28 8.61 -1.61
C PHE A 233 3.21 8.65 -2.84
N ALA A 234 2.71 9.17 -3.97
CA ALA A 234 3.41 9.23 -5.25
C ALA A 234 4.65 10.16 -5.26
N THR A 235 4.64 11.26 -4.49
CA THR A 235 5.79 12.18 -4.41
C THR A 235 7.03 11.58 -3.75
N GLY A 236 6.92 10.40 -3.11
CA GLY A 236 8.04 9.64 -2.55
C GLY A 236 8.94 8.95 -3.57
N GLY A 237 8.97 9.42 -4.82
CA GLY A 237 9.78 8.83 -5.91
C GLY A 237 9.13 7.65 -6.62
N LEU A 238 7.89 7.28 -6.24
CA LEU A 238 7.09 6.26 -6.92
C LEU A 238 6.08 6.95 -7.84
N SER A 239 6.48 7.18 -9.10
CA SER A 239 5.59 7.73 -10.12
C SER A 239 4.37 6.83 -10.38
N THR A 240 3.23 7.42 -10.78
CA THR A 240 2.02 6.68 -11.18
C THR A 240 2.35 5.54 -12.12
N VAL A 241 2.18 4.30 -11.66
CA VAL A 241 2.60 3.13 -12.43
C VAL A 241 1.57 2.82 -13.51
N VAL A 242 1.99 3.03 -14.75
CA VAL A 242 1.28 2.63 -15.95
C VAL A 242 1.31 1.10 -16.04
N GLY A 243 0.14 0.46 -16.07
CA GLY A 243 0.02 -0.98 -16.37
C GLY A 243 -0.63 -1.85 -15.29
N ILE A 244 -0.70 -1.43 -14.02
CA ILE A 244 -1.30 -2.26 -12.94
C ILE A 244 -2.82 -2.47 -13.11
N GLY A 245 -3.51 -1.57 -13.84
CA GLY A 245 -4.94 -1.70 -14.11
C GLY A 245 -5.31 -2.94 -14.94
N SER A 246 -4.40 -3.44 -15.79
CA SER A 246 -4.66 -4.65 -16.61
C SER A 246 -4.78 -5.92 -15.76
N LEU A 247 -4.18 -5.93 -14.57
CA LEU A 247 -4.27 -7.01 -13.59
C LEU A 247 -5.61 -6.97 -12.82
N GLY A 248 -6.39 -5.90 -13.00
CA GLY A 248 -7.66 -5.69 -12.30
C GLY A 248 -7.50 -5.10 -10.90
N VAL A 249 -6.30 -4.63 -10.55
CA VAL A 249 -6.04 -3.86 -9.33
C VAL A 249 -6.84 -2.55 -9.41
N GLY A 250 -7.69 -2.31 -8.41
CA GLY A 250 -8.49 -1.09 -8.32
C GLY A 250 -7.67 0.04 -7.71
N LEU A 251 -7.58 1.18 -8.38
CA LEU A 251 -6.85 2.35 -7.87
C LEU A 251 -7.72 3.11 -6.88
N LEU A 252 -7.12 3.63 -5.80
CA LEU A 252 -7.87 4.33 -4.75
C LEU A 252 -8.68 5.52 -5.29
N LYS A 253 -8.17 6.22 -6.32
CA LYS A 253 -8.87 7.34 -6.97
C LYS A 253 -10.26 6.96 -7.51
N ASP A 254 -10.44 5.70 -7.91
CA ASP A 254 -11.69 5.23 -8.51
C ASP A 254 -12.78 5.00 -7.45
N PHE A 255 -12.38 4.98 -6.17
CA PHE A 255 -13.26 4.82 -5.01
C PHE A 255 -13.53 6.14 -4.28
N ALA A 256 -12.84 7.23 -4.65
CA ALA A 256 -13.02 8.52 -4.03
C ALA A 256 -14.51 8.91 -4.02
N PRO A 257 -15.06 9.35 -2.87
CA PRO A 257 -16.44 9.77 -2.77
C PRO A 257 -16.81 10.79 -3.85
N LYS A 258 -18.01 10.63 -4.41
CA LYS A 258 -18.53 11.50 -5.47
C LYS A 258 -19.54 12.46 -4.86
N GLY A 259 -19.26 13.74 -4.89
CA GLY A 259 -20.16 14.76 -4.37
C GLY A 259 -19.44 16.09 -4.16
N SER A 260 -20.22 17.15 -3.90
CA SER A 260 -19.67 18.38 -3.36
C SER A 260 -19.45 18.21 -1.86
N ALA A 261 -18.33 18.72 -1.36
CA ALA A 261 -18.06 18.73 0.07
C ALA A 261 -19.20 19.44 0.84
N LYS A 262 -19.55 18.88 2.01
CA LYS A 262 -20.53 19.51 2.90
C LYS A 262 -20.06 20.91 3.32
N LYS A 263 -21.03 21.80 3.49
CA LYS A 263 -20.86 23.18 3.95
C LYS A 263 -21.75 23.39 5.17
N PRO A 264 -21.38 22.84 6.35
CA PRO A 264 -22.19 22.99 7.54
C PRO A 264 -22.37 24.48 7.85
N LYS A 265 -23.57 24.83 8.30
CA LYS A 265 -23.91 26.18 8.73
C LYS A 265 -23.92 26.22 10.25
N ILE A 266 -23.21 27.18 10.81
CA ILE A 266 -23.11 27.40 12.25
C ILE A 266 -23.69 28.78 12.53
N GLY A 267 -24.75 28.83 13.34
CA GLY A 267 -25.53 30.03 13.56
C GLY A 267 -26.82 29.77 14.32
N GLY A 268 -27.49 30.84 14.70
CA GLY A 268 -28.75 30.79 15.43
C GLY A 268 -29.00 32.08 16.20
N GLY A 269 -30.27 32.38 16.48
CA GLY A 269 -30.65 33.54 17.30
C GLY A 269 -30.43 33.34 18.80
N SER A 270 -29.96 32.17 19.22
CA SER A 270 -29.69 31.81 20.61
C SER A 270 -28.45 30.90 20.73
N ALA A 271 -27.72 30.97 21.83
CA ALA A 271 -26.72 30.05 22.32
C ALA A 271 -27.16 28.60 22.20
N ASN A 272 -28.38 28.24 22.58
CA ASN A 272 -28.88 26.87 22.39
C ASN A 272 -29.01 26.47 20.92
N ALA A 273 -29.44 27.40 20.04
CA ALA A 273 -29.48 27.15 18.60
C ALA A 273 -28.06 27.03 18.02
N VAL A 274 -27.14 27.89 18.44
CA VAL A 274 -25.72 27.85 18.05
C VAL A 274 -25.08 26.52 18.49
N LEU A 275 -25.29 26.09 19.75
CA LEU A 275 -24.77 24.82 20.27
C LEU A 275 -25.24 23.63 19.43
N LYS A 276 -26.54 23.58 19.11
CA LYS A 276 -27.10 22.52 18.24
C LYS A 276 -26.52 22.56 16.84
N SER A 277 -26.35 23.75 16.25
CA SER A 277 -25.74 23.90 14.92
C SER A 277 -24.27 23.50 14.91
N LEU A 278 -23.53 23.79 15.99
CA LEU A 278 -22.14 23.41 16.18
C LEU A 278 -22.00 21.89 16.32
N GLN A 279 -22.84 21.27 17.16
CA GLN A 279 -22.91 19.81 17.28
C GLN A 279 -23.19 19.16 15.91
N LYS A 280 -24.16 19.69 15.18
CA LYS A 280 -24.47 19.21 13.83
C LYS A 280 -23.28 19.36 12.87
N ALA A 281 -22.54 20.46 12.93
CA ALA A 281 -21.36 20.66 12.07
C ALA A 281 -20.24 19.65 12.37
N LEU A 282 -20.03 19.32 13.66
CA LEU A 282 -19.10 18.28 14.08
C LEU A 282 -19.56 16.88 13.64
N ASP A 283 -20.86 16.60 13.74
CA ASP A 283 -21.45 15.36 13.22
C ASP A 283 -21.32 15.26 11.68
N ASP A 284 -21.54 16.36 10.95
CA ASP A 284 -21.35 16.42 9.50
C ASP A 284 -19.88 16.14 9.12
N LEU A 285 -18.92 16.65 9.90
CA LEU A 285 -17.49 16.38 9.73
C LEU A 285 -17.14 14.91 10.05
N ARG A 286 -17.67 14.35 11.14
CA ARG A 286 -17.54 12.92 11.46
C ARG A 286 -18.06 12.05 10.31
N ASP A 287 -19.22 12.38 9.77
CA ASP A 287 -19.84 11.61 8.70
C ASP A 287 -19.01 11.67 7.40
N GLU A 288 -18.37 12.80 7.11
CA GLU A 288 -17.41 12.90 5.99
C GLU A 288 -16.16 12.05 6.20
N ILE A 289 -15.59 12.02 7.41
CA ILE A 289 -14.48 11.11 7.75
C ILE A 289 -14.92 9.66 7.46
N ALA A 290 -16.09 9.26 7.94
CA ALA A 290 -16.61 7.91 7.74
C ALA A 290 -16.82 7.59 6.24
N GLU A 291 -17.23 8.55 5.42
CA GLU A 291 -17.38 8.37 3.97
C GLU A 291 -16.03 8.12 3.27
N GLN A 292 -15.00 8.90 3.62
CA GLN A 292 -13.65 8.69 3.10
C GLN A 292 -13.09 7.32 3.53
N GLU A 293 -13.24 6.96 4.79
CA GLU A 293 -12.78 5.66 5.30
C GLU A 293 -13.53 4.48 4.67
N GLN A 294 -14.83 4.64 4.40
CA GLN A 294 -15.60 3.62 3.69
C GLN A 294 -15.08 3.43 2.27
N ALA A 295 -14.67 4.51 1.58
CA ALA A 295 -14.04 4.44 0.27
C ALA A 295 -12.68 3.72 0.33
N ILE A 296 -11.86 4.01 1.34
CA ILE A 296 -10.58 3.31 1.59
C ILE A 296 -10.84 1.81 1.82
N ALA A 297 -11.77 1.46 2.72
CA ALA A 297 -12.13 0.07 3.01
C ALA A 297 -12.68 -0.67 1.77
N LYS A 298 -13.50 -0.02 0.94
CA LYS A 298 -14.01 -0.59 -0.33
C LYS A 298 -12.86 -0.88 -1.30
N CYS A 299 -11.89 0.03 -1.42
CA CYS A 299 -10.72 -0.17 -2.27
C CYS A 299 -9.87 -1.36 -1.78
N LEU A 300 -9.61 -1.42 -0.47
CA LEU A 300 -8.83 -2.51 0.15
C LEU A 300 -9.52 -3.87 -0.06
N ASN A 301 -10.82 -3.97 0.25
CA ASN A 301 -11.59 -5.20 0.08
C ASN A 301 -11.71 -5.62 -1.39
N LYS A 302 -11.87 -4.67 -2.32
CA LYS A 302 -11.86 -4.98 -3.76
C LYS A 302 -10.56 -5.64 -4.17
N ASN A 303 -9.43 -5.09 -3.73
CA ASN A 303 -8.10 -5.59 -4.08
C ASN A 303 -7.78 -6.92 -3.38
N LEU A 304 -8.26 -7.13 -2.15
CA LEU A 304 -8.21 -8.44 -1.50
C LEU A 304 -8.99 -9.50 -2.31
N GLY A 305 -10.19 -9.14 -2.80
CA GLY A 305 -10.94 -10.00 -3.71
C GLY A 305 -10.19 -10.31 -5.01
N VAL A 306 -9.50 -9.32 -5.59
CA VAL A 306 -8.67 -9.52 -6.79
C VAL A 306 -7.51 -10.48 -6.51
N LEU A 307 -6.81 -10.31 -5.39
CA LEU A 307 -5.74 -11.21 -4.93
C LEU A 307 -6.24 -12.66 -4.84
N HIS A 308 -7.43 -12.88 -4.27
CA HIS A 308 -8.00 -14.23 -4.14
C HIS A 308 -8.50 -14.81 -5.47
N HIS A 309 -9.18 -14.03 -6.31
CA HIS A 309 -9.80 -14.52 -7.54
C HIS A 309 -8.82 -14.70 -8.71
N LYS A 310 -7.70 -13.96 -8.71
CA LYS A 310 -6.65 -14.03 -9.74
C LYS A 310 -5.31 -14.40 -9.13
N ALA A 311 -5.32 -15.35 -8.20
CA ALA A 311 -4.13 -15.73 -7.41
C ALA A 311 -2.91 -16.05 -8.29
N ASP A 312 -3.10 -16.57 -9.49
CA ASP A 312 -2.03 -16.88 -10.45
C ASP A 312 -1.22 -15.66 -10.94
N GLN A 313 -1.78 -14.45 -10.80
CA GLN A 313 -1.17 -13.16 -11.12
C GLN A 313 -0.42 -12.53 -9.94
N PHE A 314 -0.52 -13.11 -8.74
CA PHE A 314 0.06 -12.56 -7.51
C PHE A 314 0.87 -13.58 -6.72
N ASP A 315 0.60 -14.87 -6.89
CA ASP A 315 1.21 -16.00 -6.21
C ASP A 315 1.81 -16.99 -7.23
N LEU A 316 3.09 -17.32 -7.05
CA LEU A 316 3.83 -18.23 -7.92
C LEU A 316 3.42 -19.70 -7.79
N LYS A 317 2.65 -20.08 -6.77
CA LYS A 317 2.17 -21.44 -6.44
C LYS A 317 2.62 -22.57 -7.39
N SER A 318 3.45 -23.48 -6.88
CA SER A 318 4.14 -24.51 -7.67
C SER A 318 3.19 -25.38 -8.52
N PRO A 319 3.37 -25.41 -9.85
CA PRO A 319 2.76 -26.45 -10.68
C PRO A 319 3.45 -27.82 -10.49
N GLY A 320 4.66 -27.86 -9.90
CA GLY A 320 5.56 -29.01 -9.84
C GLY A 320 6.35 -29.18 -11.14
N MET A 321 7.65 -29.46 -11.06
CA MET A 321 8.49 -29.68 -12.24
C MET A 321 8.34 -31.09 -12.85
N PHE A 322 7.89 -32.09 -12.08
CA PHE A 322 7.81 -33.48 -12.52
C PHE A 322 6.39 -34.01 -12.36
N LYS A 323 5.50 -33.73 -13.32
CA LYS A 323 4.11 -34.24 -13.29
C LYS A 323 3.67 -35.09 -14.48
N GLN A 324 4.55 -35.47 -15.42
CA GLN A 324 4.13 -36.31 -16.54
C GLN A 324 5.10 -37.43 -16.91
N LYS A 325 4.57 -38.66 -16.90
CA LYS A 325 5.14 -39.89 -17.46
C LYS A 325 5.02 -39.90 -19.00
N GLN A 326 5.61 -38.92 -19.70
CA GLN A 326 5.60 -38.96 -21.18
C GLN A 326 7.01 -38.80 -21.76
N PRO A 327 7.50 -39.78 -22.53
CA PRO A 327 8.72 -39.66 -23.29
C PRO A 327 8.43 -38.82 -24.54
N HIS A 328 9.02 -37.63 -24.61
CA HIS A 328 8.96 -36.74 -25.77
C HIS A 328 10.36 -36.44 -26.28
N PRO A 329 10.51 -36.13 -27.58
CA PRO A 329 11.77 -36.27 -28.29
C PRO A 329 12.85 -35.34 -27.78
N VAL A 330 14.05 -35.91 -27.71
CA VAL A 330 15.23 -35.39 -27.02
C VAL A 330 15.92 -34.34 -27.90
N SER A 331 15.59 -33.07 -27.71
CA SER A 331 16.49 -31.95 -27.99
C SER A 331 17.24 -31.67 -26.70
N ILE A 332 18.56 -31.86 -26.67
CA ILE A 332 19.40 -31.51 -25.50
C ILE A 332 20.41 -30.48 -25.98
N LYS A 333 20.02 -29.21 -25.89
CA LYS A 333 20.99 -28.12 -25.77
C LYS A 333 20.90 -27.61 -24.35
N VAL A 334 21.69 -28.20 -23.46
CA VAL A 334 21.69 -27.90 -22.03
C VAL A 334 23.11 -27.49 -21.63
N ASP A 335 23.20 -26.47 -20.77
CA ASP A 335 24.45 -26.11 -20.10
C ASP A 335 24.23 -26.30 -18.59
N GLN A 336 24.74 -27.42 -18.07
CA GLN A 336 24.57 -27.86 -16.69
C GLN A 336 25.20 -26.85 -15.71
N GLY A 337 26.32 -26.23 -16.09
CA GLY A 337 26.99 -25.20 -15.30
C GLY A 337 26.09 -23.98 -15.09
N ARG A 338 25.50 -23.48 -16.17
CA ARG A 338 24.56 -22.35 -16.11
C ARG A 338 23.25 -22.72 -15.43
N MET A 339 22.76 -23.96 -15.55
CA MET A 339 21.61 -24.43 -14.75
C MET A 339 21.89 -24.40 -13.24
N ARG A 340 23.05 -24.94 -12.80
CA ARG A 340 23.47 -24.89 -11.38
C ARG A 340 23.63 -23.46 -10.91
N PHE A 341 24.25 -22.59 -11.71
CA PHE A 341 24.40 -21.17 -11.38
C PHE A 341 23.04 -20.47 -11.24
N CYS A 342 22.15 -20.63 -12.23
CA CYS A 342 20.80 -20.07 -12.20
C CYS A 342 20.03 -20.54 -10.96
N GLY A 343 20.04 -21.85 -10.69
CA GLY A 343 19.33 -22.45 -9.57
C GLY A 343 19.85 -22.00 -8.20
N THR A 344 21.17 -22.02 -7.99
CA THR A 344 21.79 -21.78 -6.68
C THR A 344 22.16 -20.31 -6.40
N LYS A 345 22.26 -19.47 -7.43
CA LYS A 345 22.61 -18.05 -7.29
C LYS A 345 21.49 -17.14 -7.74
N THR A 346 21.04 -17.27 -8.99
CA THR A 346 20.09 -16.32 -9.58
C THR A 346 18.70 -16.43 -8.94
N CYS A 347 18.16 -17.65 -8.79
CA CYS A 347 16.88 -17.89 -8.11
C CYS A 347 16.91 -17.45 -6.63
N VAL A 348 18.01 -17.71 -5.92
CA VAL A 348 18.20 -17.28 -4.53
C VAL A 348 18.23 -15.75 -4.41
N ARG A 349 18.85 -15.05 -5.38
CA ARG A 349 18.85 -13.58 -5.42
C ARG A 349 17.44 -13.01 -5.64
N VAL A 350 16.66 -13.61 -6.54
CA VAL A 350 15.25 -13.25 -6.74
C VAL A 350 14.44 -13.49 -5.47
N ALA A 351 14.58 -14.67 -4.85
CA ALA A 351 13.92 -15.00 -3.58
C ALA A 351 14.26 -14.00 -2.47
N LYS A 352 15.51 -13.56 -2.38
CA LYS A 352 15.93 -12.55 -1.40
C LYS A 352 15.19 -11.23 -1.60
N GLY A 353 15.00 -10.78 -2.84
CA GLY A 353 14.26 -9.55 -3.14
C GLY A 353 12.80 -9.64 -2.69
N PHE A 354 12.12 -10.74 -3.01
CA PHE A 354 10.75 -10.98 -2.53
C PHE A 354 10.64 -11.09 -1.01
N LYS A 355 11.60 -11.74 -0.33
CA LYS A 355 11.65 -11.78 1.16
C LYS A 355 11.82 -10.39 1.77
N GLN A 356 12.68 -9.56 1.18
CA GLN A 356 12.87 -8.19 1.64
C GLN A 356 11.62 -7.34 1.43
N ALA A 357 10.91 -7.53 0.30
CA ALA A 357 9.64 -6.87 0.05
C ALA A 357 8.57 -7.32 1.06
N ALA A 358 8.43 -8.63 1.31
CA ALA A 358 7.50 -9.18 2.30
C ALA A 358 7.74 -8.59 3.70
N ALA A 359 9.00 -8.57 4.15
CA ALA A 359 9.37 -7.96 5.43
C ALA A 359 9.07 -6.44 5.46
N GLY A 360 9.26 -5.74 4.34
CA GLY A 360 8.89 -4.33 4.20
C GLY A 360 7.39 -4.09 4.32
N VAL A 361 6.56 -4.94 3.68
CA VAL A 361 5.10 -4.91 3.81
C VAL A 361 4.68 -5.18 5.26
N GLN A 362 5.22 -6.22 5.88
CA GLN A 362 4.93 -6.57 7.27
C GLN A 362 5.32 -5.48 8.27
N SER A 363 6.36 -4.69 7.97
CA SER A 363 6.79 -3.56 8.81
C SER A 363 5.73 -2.44 8.89
N ALA A 364 4.73 -2.43 7.99
CA ALA A 364 3.61 -1.51 8.05
C ALA A 364 2.43 -2.03 8.90
N ALA A 365 2.51 -3.22 9.48
CA ALA A 365 1.47 -3.75 10.35
C ALA A 365 1.34 -2.96 11.67
N GLY A 366 0.15 -2.97 12.26
CA GLY A 366 -0.13 -2.36 13.57
C GLY A 366 -1.31 -1.41 13.55
N ALA A 367 -2.24 -1.61 14.50
CA ALA A 367 -3.46 -0.81 14.63
C ALA A 367 -3.24 0.54 15.34
N GLY A 368 -2.05 0.79 15.90
CA GLY A 368 -1.73 1.95 16.73
C GLY A 368 -2.28 3.28 16.18
N PRO A 369 -1.81 3.76 15.03
CA PRO A 369 -2.25 5.05 14.47
C PRO A 369 -3.72 5.08 14.01
N TRP A 370 -4.36 3.92 13.92
CA TRP A 370 -5.76 3.78 13.49
C TRP A 370 -6.72 3.89 14.67
N THR A 371 -6.21 3.72 15.91
CA THR A 371 -7.02 3.64 17.12
C THR A 371 -7.59 5.00 17.47
N ARG A 372 -8.88 5.05 17.81
CA ARG A 372 -9.61 6.29 18.10
C ARG A 372 -10.91 6.05 18.88
N PRO A 373 -11.52 7.11 19.41
CA PRO A 373 -12.81 7.03 20.09
C PRO A 373 -13.94 6.51 19.18
N ALA A 374 -14.90 5.81 19.79
CA ALA A 374 -16.09 5.28 19.10
C ALA A 374 -16.98 6.37 18.48
N TYR A 375 -16.79 7.64 18.88
CA TYR A 375 -17.44 8.79 18.25
C TYR A 375 -17.19 8.82 16.74
N PHE A 376 -16.00 8.42 16.26
CA PHE A 376 -15.66 8.38 14.84
C PHE A 376 -16.06 7.07 14.14
N GLY A 377 -17.02 6.33 14.69
CA GLY A 377 -17.46 5.04 14.17
C GLY A 377 -16.59 3.89 14.68
N ALA A 378 -16.11 3.04 13.77
CA ALA A 378 -15.26 1.91 14.16
C ALA A 378 -13.99 2.41 14.85
N SER A 379 -13.60 1.76 15.96
CA SER A 379 -12.47 2.17 16.80
C SER A 379 -11.10 2.10 16.11
N THR A 380 -11.04 1.52 14.91
CA THR A 380 -9.83 1.42 14.07
C THR A 380 -10.09 1.73 12.59
N GLY A 381 -11.26 2.26 12.25
CA GLY A 381 -11.62 2.60 10.87
C GLY A 381 -11.37 1.49 9.84
N PRO A 382 -10.68 1.78 8.72
CA PRO A 382 -10.44 0.81 7.66
C PRO A 382 -9.29 -0.18 7.97
N TYR A 383 -8.68 -0.12 9.16
CA TYR A 383 -7.54 -0.98 9.53
C TYR A 383 -7.79 -2.48 9.32
N PRO A 384 -8.95 -3.08 9.65
CA PRO A 384 -9.15 -4.52 9.43
C PRO A 384 -8.99 -4.91 7.95
N ALA A 385 -9.58 -4.15 7.03
CA ALA A 385 -9.43 -4.39 5.59
C ALA A 385 -7.99 -4.13 5.12
N PHE A 386 -7.30 -3.17 5.73
CA PHE A 386 -5.89 -2.90 5.46
C PHE A 386 -5.01 -4.07 5.90
N ALA A 387 -5.21 -4.57 7.12
CA ALA A 387 -4.48 -5.69 7.69
C ALA A 387 -4.68 -6.99 6.88
N ASP A 388 -5.90 -7.26 6.42
CA ASP A 388 -6.20 -8.44 5.59
C ASP A 388 -5.47 -8.38 4.23
N LEU A 389 -5.53 -7.24 3.54
CA LEU A 389 -4.81 -7.08 2.27
C LEU A 389 -3.29 -7.09 2.48
N LEU A 390 -2.79 -6.45 3.55
CA LEU A 390 -1.38 -6.43 3.92
C LEU A 390 -0.85 -7.85 4.15
N ALA A 391 -1.58 -8.66 4.92
CA ALA A 391 -1.23 -10.06 5.17
C ALA A 391 -1.25 -10.89 3.87
N GLY A 392 -2.23 -10.65 2.99
CA GLY A 392 -2.30 -11.30 1.68
C GLY A 392 -1.10 -10.99 0.78
N VAL A 393 -0.67 -9.72 0.72
CA VAL A 393 0.50 -9.30 -0.06
C VAL A 393 1.80 -9.83 0.55
N GLU A 394 1.95 -9.76 1.88
CA GLU A 394 3.08 -10.35 2.61
C GLU A 394 3.22 -11.84 2.28
N TYR A 395 2.12 -12.59 2.42
CA TYR A 395 2.08 -14.02 2.12
C TYR A 395 2.46 -14.29 0.66
N ALA A 396 1.88 -13.57 -0.29
CA ALA A 396 2.15 -13.76 -1.71
C ALA A 396 3.63 -13.54 -2.05
N ALA A 397 4.25 -12.48 -1.51
CA ALA A 397 5.67 -12.21 -1.69
C ALA A 397 6.55 -13.29 -1.02
N ALA A 398 6.25 -13.67 0.23
CA ALA A 398 6.96 -14.71 0.94
C ALA A 398 6.87 -16.08 0.24
N ASN A 399 5.68 -16.44 -0.25
CA ASN A 399 5.46 -17.70 -0.97
C ASN A 399 6.19 -17.70 -2.32
N THR A 400 6.14 -16.61 -3.10
CA THR A 400 6.92 -16.48 -4.33
C THR A 400 8.41 -16.70 -4.08
N ALA A 401 8.95 -16.16 -2.97
CA ALA A 401 10.34 -16.39 -2.60
C ALA A 401 10.65 -17.87 -2.26
N TYR A 402 9.75 -18.54 -1.54
CA TYR A 402 9.87 -19.96 -1.23
C TYR A 402 9.84 -20.82 -2.50
N GLU A 403 8.88 -20.56 -3.38
CA GLU A 403 8.66 -21.34 -4.59
C GLU A 403 9.82 -21.20 -5.58
N ILE A 404 10.34 -19.98 -5.80
CA ILE A 404 11.46 -19.80 -6.72
C ILE A 404 12.77 -20.39 -6.15
N THR A 405 12.94 -20.41 -4.83
CA THR A 405 14.09 -21.09 -4.18
C THR A 405 14.00 -22.59 -4.43
N THR A 406 12.82 -23.17 -4.19
CA THR A 406 12.57 -24.61 -4.37
C THR A 406 12.74 -25.03 -5.83
N ALA A 407 12.16 -24.28 -6.77
CA ALA A 407 12.31 -24.50 -8.19
C ALA A 407 13.78 -24.37 -8.63
N GLY A 408 14.52 -23.40 -8.08
CA GLY A 408 15.95 -23.24 -8.33
C GLY A 408 16.78 -24.44 -7.87
N HIS A 409 16.48 -25.01 -6.70
CA HIS A 409 17.13 -26.24 -6.23
C HIS A 409 16.81 -27.44 -7.12
N LEU A 410 15.55 -27.58 -7.56
CA LEU A 410 15.16 -28.65 -8.50
C LEU A 410 15.85 -28.50 -9.86
N LEU A 411 16.02 -27.26 -10.34
CA LEU A 411 16.76 -26.97 -11.56
C LEU A 411 18.25 -27.36 -11.42
N ALA A 412 18.88 -27.03 -10.30
CA ALA A 412 20.27 -27.41 -10.01
C ALA A 412 20.42 -28.94 -9.91
N ALA A 413 19.54 -29.63 -9.18
CA ALA A 413 19.55 -31.09 -9.09
C ALA A 413 19.33 -31.77 -10.45
N SER A 414 18.53 -31.15 -11.32
CA SER A 414 18.34 -31.64 -12.70
C SER A 414 19.63 -31.55 -13.53
N ALA A 415 20.47 -30.54 -13.26
CA ALA A 415 21.77 -30.41 -13.92
C ALA A 415 22.71 -31.56 -13.53
N ASP A 416 22.73 -31.93 -12.24
CA ASP A 416 23.54 -33.05 -11.74
C ASP A 416 23.10 -34.38 -12.38
N TYR A 417 21.79 -34.58 -12.57
CA TYR A 417 21.27 -35.74 -13.30
C TYR A 417 21.74 -35.79 -14.77
N TYR A 418 21.81 -34.64 -15.45
CA TYR A 418 22.36 -34.58 -16.81
C TYR A 418 23.85 -34.95 -16.84
N ASP A 419 24.64 -34.48 -15.87
CA ASP A 419 26.06 -34.86 -15.75
C ASP A 419 26.23 -36.38 -15.54
N GLU A 420 25.42 -37.00 -14.68
CA GLU A 420 25.46 -38.45 -14.44
C GLU A 420 25.11 -39.25 -15.71
N ALA A 421 24.10 -38.79 -16.46
CA ALA A 421 23.69 -39.41 -17.71
C ALA A 421 24.79 -39.29 -18.79
N GLU A 422 25.41 -38.12 -18.93
CA GLU A 422 26.49 -37.86 -19.88
C GLU A 422 27.75 -38.68 -19.54
N ASN A 423 28.14 -38.72 -18.26
CA ASN A 423 29.23 -39.57 -17.78
C ASN A 423 28.97 -41.06 -18.06
N SER A 424 27.72 -41.51 -17.95
CA SER A 424 27.34 -42.89 -18.26
C SER A 424 27.40 -43.19 -19.75
N ALA A 425 26.96 -42.26 -20.60
CA ALA A 425 27.04 -42.36 -22.05
C ALA A 425 28.50 -42.32 -22.55
N GLU A 426 29.34 -41.44 -22.00
CA GLU A 426 30.76 -41.37 -22.32
C GLU A 426 31.48 -42.68 -21.97
N LYS A 427 31.20 -43.27 -20.82
CA LYS A 427 31.72 -44.60 -20.43
C LYS A 427 31.29 -45.68 -21.43
N ALA A 428 30.03 -45.67 -21.88
CA ALA A 428 29.53 -46.61 -22.87
C ALA A 428 30.20 -46.42 -24.24
N LEU A 429 30.36 -45.18 -24.69
CA LEU A 429 31.06 -44.84 -25.94
C LEU A 429 32.54 -45.23 -25.89
N LYS A 430 33.26 -44.94 -24.80
CA LYS A 430 34.64 -45.40 -24.61
C LYS A 430 34.75 -46.92 -24.66
N LYS A 431 33.76 -47.64 -24.13
CA LYS A 431 33.71 -49.11 -24.22
C LYS A 431 33.48 -49.58 -25.66
N ILE A 432 32.58 -48.95 -26.40
CA ILE A 432 32.35 -49.24 -27.82
C ILE A 432 33.60 -48.92 -28.65
N HIS A 433 34.26 -47.79 -28.39
CA HIS A 433 35.48 -47.38 -29.08
C HIS A 433 36.61 -48.39 -28.87
N LYS A 434 36.84 -48.82 -27.61
CA LYS A 434 37.80 -49.91 -27.32
C LYS A 434 37.45 -51.23 -28.02
N LEU A 435 36.17 -51.56 -28.16
CA LEU A 435 35.72 -52.74 -28.89
C LEU A 435 35.98 -52.62 -30.40
N LEU A 436 35.87 -51.41 -30.96
CA LEU A 436 36.16 -51.11 -32.36
C LEU A 436 37.67 -51.12 -32.63
N ASP A 437 38.49 -50.57 -31.73
CA ASP A 437 39.96 -50.59 -31.85
C ASP A 437 40.50 -52.03 -31.87
N HIS A 438 39.94 -52.93 -31.06
CA HIS A 438 40.26 -54.36 -31.11
C HIS A 438 39.75 -55.08 -32.37
N TYR A 439 38.82 -54.48 -33.12
CA TYR A 439 38.28 -55.02 -34.37
C TYR A 439 39.13 -54.62 -35.59
N GLU A 440 39.81 -53.46 -35.55
CA GLU A 440 40.73 -53.02 -36.62
C GLU A 440 42.02 -53.85 -36.69
N ASP A 441 42.47 -54.44 -35.57
CA ASP A 441 43.60 -55.41 -35.54
C ASP A 441 43.26 -56.77 -36.20
N GLY A 442 41.98 -57.00 -36.56
CA GLY A 442 41.46 -58.24 -37.10
C GLY A 442 41.14 -58.22 -38.61
N TYR A 443 41.59 -57.21 -39.36
CA TYR A 443 41.39 -57.21 -40.82
C TYR A 443 42.10 -58.41 -41.47
N PRO A 444 41.39 -59.28 -42.21
CA PRO A 444 42.04 -60.27 -43.04
C PRO A 444 42.87 -59.55 -44.10
N VAL A 445 44.15 -59.92 -44.21
CA VAL A 445 45.01 -59.47 -45.31
C VAL A 445 44.29 -59.74 -46.62
N LYS A 446 44.13 -58.70 -47.45
CA LYS A 446 43.47 -58.78 -48.76
C LYS A 446 44.14 -59.90 -49.58
N PRO A 447 43.39 -60.87 -50.13
CA PRO A 447 43.99 -61.90 -50.98
C PRO A 447 44.66 -61.24 -52.18
N ASP A 448 45.89 -61.66 -52.47
CA ASP A 448 46.65 -61.22 -53.64
C ASP A 448 46.04 -61.84 -54.91
N TYR A 449 45.26 -61.04 -55.64
CA TYR A 449 44.58 -61.46 -56.87
C TYR A 449 45.46 -61.31 -58.13
N ASP A 450 46.73 -60.90 -58.01
CA ASP A 450 47.63 -60.70 -59.16
C ASP A 450 48.45 -61.94 -59.56
N ARG A 451 48.19 -63.12 -58.97
CA ARG A 451 48.77 -64.38 -59.46
C ARG A 451 47.89 -65.02 -60.54
N PRO A 452 48.33 -65.06 -61.82
CA PRO A 452 47.59 -65.76 -62.86
C PRO A 452 47.57 -67.27 -62.61
N PRO A 453 46.47 -67.96 -62.97
CA PRO A 453 46.32 -69.40 -62.75
C PRO A 453 47.31 -70.22 -63.58
N PRO A 454 47.82 -71.36 -63.05
CA PRO A 454 48.77 -72.19 -63.78
C PRO A 454 48.12 -72.83 -65.01
N THR A 455 48.77 -72.63 -66.17
CA THR A 455 48.36 -73.18 -67.47
C THR A 455 48.54 -74.69 -67.53
N ARG A 456 47.48 -75.37 -68.00
CA ARG A 456 47.42 -76.81 -68.24
C ARG A 456 47.95 -77.10 -69.64
N GLY A 457 49.03 -77.88 -69.79
CA GLY A 457 49.53 -78.30 -71.09
C GLY A 457 50.54 -79.45 -71.06
N GLY A 458 50.14 -80.62 -71.57
CA GLY A 458 50.97 -81.41 -72.49
C GLY A 458 51.85 -82.56 -71.97
N ARG A 459 51.27 -83.77 -72.02
CA ARG A 459 51.78 -85.04 -72.61
C ARG A 459 53.16 -85.67 -72.21
N MET A 460 53.01 -86.93 -71.78
CA MET A 460 53.65 -88.19 -72.23
C MET A 460 55.15 -88.47 -71.99
N ALA A 461 55.35 -89.45 -71.10
CA ALA A 461 55.90 -90.79 -71.35
C ALA A 461 57.38 -91.11 -70.98
N VAL A 462 57.52 -92.38 -70.57
CA VAL A 462 58.70 -93.28 -70.43
C VAL A 462 59.73 -92.93 -69.33
N HIS A 463 60.30 -93.85 -68.54
CA HIS A 463 60.56 -95.30 -68.61
C HIS A 463 60.86 -95.87 -67.19
N ALA A 464 60.69 -97.20 -67.02
CA ALA A 464 61.45 -98.20 -66.22
C ALA A 464 62.08 -97.82 -64.85
N GLU A 465 62.09 -98.65 -63.80
CA GLU A 465 62.06 -100.11 -63.62
C GLU A 465 61.10 -100.54 -62.49
#